data_AF-K1RT47-F1
#
_entry.id   AF-K1RT47-F1
#
_cell.length_a   1.000
_cell.length_b   1.000
_cell.length_c   1.000
_cell.angle_alpha   90.00
_cell.angle_beta   90.00
_cell.angle_gamma   90.00
#
_symmetry.space_group_name_H-M   'P 1'
#
loop_
_entity.id
_entity.type
_entity.pdbx_description
1 polymer ?
#
loop_
_entity_poly.entity_id
_entity_poly.type
_entity_poly.pdbx_seq_one_letter_code
_entity_poly.pdbx_strand_id
1 'polypeptide(L)'
;MQTGGIYYGQNAVSKNMIVADRRKLLNGNSFRLGVSGSGKSFSAKEEIVSIALSTNDDILILDPESEFGFLVEALGGEIIRISAASNTHLNALDMDKAY
;
A
#
# COMPACT_ATOMS: atom_id res chain seq x y z
N MET A 1 -0.10 23.30 1.88
CA MET A 1 0.05 21.83 1.71
C MET A 1 1.12 21.35 2.66
N GLN A 2 0.98 20.16 3.25
CA GLN A 2 2.01 19.63 4.14
C GLN A 2 3.22 19.17 3.33
N THR A 3 4.39 19.75 3.57
CA THR A 3 5.63 19.37 2.88
C THR A 3 5.93 17.88 3.10
N GLY A 4 6.17 17.15 2.01
CA GLY A 4 6.43 15.70 2.03
C GLY A 4 5.19 14.83 2.21
N GLY A 5 3.98 15.39 2.14
CA GLY A 5 2.74 14.63 2.19
C GLY A 5 2.31 14.08 0.83
N ILE A 6 1.48 13.05 0.87
CA ILE A 6 0.87 12.42 -0.29
C ILE A 6 -0.61 12.81 -0.42
N TYR A 7 -1.15 12.70 -1.63
CA TYR A 7 -2.53 13.09 -1.94
C TYR A 7 -3.54 12.01 -1.51
N TYR A 8 -4.59 12.42 -0.80
CA TYR A 8 -5.65 11.53 -0.30
C TYR A 8 -7.04 11.84 -0.88
N GLY A 9 -7.13 12.80 -1.78
CA GLY A 9 -8.41 13.22 -2.36
C GLY A 9 -8.66 14.71 -2.22
N GLN A 10 -9.91 15.08 -2.44
CA GLN A 10 -10.36 16.46 -2.40
C GLN A 10 -11.47 16.62 -1.36
N ASN A 11 -11.42 17.71 -0.60
CA ASN A 11 -12.54 18.07 0.27
C ASN A 11 -13.78 18.37 -0.58
N ALA A 12 -14.88 17.68 -0.30
CA ALA A 12 -16.09 17.77 -1.12
C ALA A 12 -16.73 19.16 -1.14
N VAL A 13 -16.54 19.97 -0.09
CA VAL A 13 -17.13 21.30 0.06
C VAL A 13 -16.20 22.38 -0.46
N SER A 14 -14.98 22.47 0.09
CA SER A 14 -14.04 23.54 -0.24
C SER A 14 -13.30 23.33 -1.55
N LYS A 15 -13.34 22.11 -2.11
CA LYS A 15 -12.57 21.69 -3.28
C LYS A 15 -11.05 21.77 -3.11
N ASN A 16 -10.58 21.99 -1.88
CA ASN A 16 -9.16 21.96 -1.57
C ASN A 16 -8.64 20.51 -1.55
N MET A 17 -7.38 20.34 -1.93
CA MET A 17 -6.71 19.04 -1.85
C MET A 17 -6.46 18.65 -0.39
N ILE A 18 -6.63 17.36 -0.12
CA ILE A 18 -6.26 16.73 1.15
C ILE A 18 -4.91 16.07 0.92
N VAL A 19 -3.87 16.64 1.54
CA VAL A 19 -2.49 16.16 1.43
C VAL A 19 -1.94 15.95 2.84
N ALA A 20 -1.44 14.76 3.13
CA ALA A 20 -0.93 14.42 4.46
C ALA A 20 0.35 13.57 4.41
N ASP A 21 1.25 13.81 5.36
CA ASP A 21 2.41 12.98 5.65
C ASP A 21 2.16 12.24 6.97
N ARG A 22 1.74 10.96 6.86
CA ARG A 22 1.39 10.14 8.03
C ARG A 22 2.58 9.82 8.93
N ARG A 23 3.82 9.94 8.44
CA ARG A 23 5.03 9.71 9.25
C ARG A 23 5.21 10.77 10.35
N LYS A 24 4.54 11.92 10.21
CA LYS A 24 4.55 13.01 11.19
C LYS A 24 3.46 12.86 12.26
N LEU A 25 2.62 11.83 12.17
CA LEU A 25 1.59 11.53 13.15
C LEU A 25 2.14 10.63 14.26
N LEU A 26 1.41 10.54 15.37
CA LEU A 26 1.77 9.64 16.48
C LEU A 26 1.84 8.17 16.04
N ASN A 27 1.03 7.79 15.05
CA ASN A 27 1.14 6.53 14.33
C ASN A 27 0.89 6.77 12.83
N GLY A 28 1.63 6.07 11.98
CA GLY A 28 1.52 6.18 10.53
C GLY A 28 0.46 5.26 9.91
N ASN A 29 -0.36 4.57 10.70
CA ASN A 29 -1.27 3.54 10.23
C ASN A 29 -2.48 4.13 9.46
N SER A 30 -3.12 3.34 8.60
CA SER A 30 -4.36 3.72 7.90
C SER A 30 -5.33 2.56 7.86
N PHE A 31 -6.61 2.88 7.94
CA PHE A 31 -7.69 1.94 7.67
C PHE A 31 -8.51 2.44 6.47
N ARG A 32 -8.81 1.53 5.54
CA ARG A 32 -9.68 1.78 4.39
C ARG A 32 -10.89 0.89 4.49
N LEU A 33 -12.04 1.48 4.82
CA LEU A 33 -13.29 0.75 5.05
C LEU A 33 -14.33 1.18 4.00
N GLY A 34 -15.19 0.24 3.62
CA GLY A 34 -16.22 0.47 2.60
C GLY A 34 -16.83 -0.82 2.08
N VAL A 35 -18.01 -0.72 1.47
CA VAL A 35 -18.70 -1.85 0.84
C VAL A 35 -18.01 -2.27 -0.48
N SER A 36 -18.37 -3.43 -1.03
CA SER A 36 -17.88 -3.82 -2.36
C SER A 36 -18.23 -2.74 -3.40
N GLY A 37 -17.29 -2.44 -4.31
CA GLY A 37 -17.44 -1.38 -5.31
C GLY A 37 -17.24 0.05 -4.81
N SER A 38 -16.98 0.28 -3.51
CA SER A 38 -16.84 1.65 -2.97
C SER A 38 -15.49 2.34 -3.29
N GLY A 39 -14.62 1.71 -4.07
CA GLY A 39 -13.30 2.25 -4.41
C GLY A 39 -12.19 2.02 -3.38
N LYS A 40 -12.36 1.07 -2.43
CA LYS A 40 -11.32 0.74 -1.43
C LYS A 40 -9.97 0.40 -2.09
N SER A 41 -9.96 -0.61 -2.96
CA SER A 41 -8.74 -1.08 -3.64
C SER A 41 -8.16 0.00 -4.56
N PHE A 42 -9.02 0.77 -5.23
CA PHE A 42 -8.59 1.92 -6.04
C PHE A 42 -7.83 2.95 -5.18
N SER A 43 -8.39 3.38 -4.06
CA SER A 43 -7.72 4.34 -3.15
C SER A 43 -6.44 3.80 -2.50
N ALA A 44 -6.30 2.47 -2.38
CA ALA A 44 -5.08 1.84 -1.91
C ALA A 44 -3.99 1.85 -2.99
N LYS A 45 -4.35 1.52 -4.24
CA LYS A 45 -3.45 1.58 -5.39
C LYS A 45 -2.90 2.98 -5.62
N GLU A 46 -3.76 4.01 -5.53
CA GLU A 46 -3.34 5.41 -5.63
C GLU A 46 -2.26 5.78 -4.60
N GLU A 47 -2.44 5.37 -3.34
CA GLU A 47 -1.43 5.61 -2.31
C GLU A 47 -0.14 4.83 -2.55
N ILE A 48 -0.24 3.55 -2.93
CA ILE A 48 0.92 2.72 -3.25
C ILE A 48 1.75 3.35 -4.38
N VAL A 49 1.10 3.79 -5.46
CA VAL A 49 1.74 4.52 -6.56
C VAL A 49 2.39 5.81 -6.05
N SER A 50 1.67 6.59 -5.25
CA SER A 50 2.22 7.83 -4.70
C SER A 50 3.47 7.58 -3.85
N ILE A 51 3.48 6.55 -3.00
CA ILE A 51 4.64 6.18 -2.19
C ILE A 51 5.78 5.75 -3.11
N ALA A 52 5.54 4.77 -4.00
CA ALA A 52 6.54 4.22 -4.90
C ALA A 52 7.23 5.28 -5.78
N LEU A 53 6.50 6.33 -6.18
CA LEU A 53 7.03 7.39 -7.06
C LEU A 53 7.61 8.59 -6.30
N SER A 54 7.30 8.77 -5.02
CA SER A 54 7.70 9.97 -4.27
C SER A 54 8.65 9.71 -3.11
N THR A 55 8.87 8.44 -2.75
CA THR A 55 9.76 8.04 -1.67
C THR A 55 10.67 6.89 -2.10
N ASN A 56 11.61 6.53 -1.22
CA ASN A 56 12.45 5.34 -1.34
C ASN A 56 12.01 4.27 -0.33
N ASP A 57 10.73 4.27 0.06
CA ASP A 57 10.22 3.33 1.05
C ASP A 57 9.97 1.96 0.41
N ASP A 58 10.23 0.89 1.17
CA ASP A 58 9.87 -0.46 0.77
C ASP A 58 8.35 -0.67 0.87
N ILE A 59 7.76 -1.31 -0.14
CA ILE A 59 6.32 -1.57 -0.21
C ILE A 59 6.08 -3.08 -0.22
N LEU A 60 5.46 -3.57 0.86
CA LEU A 60 4.99 -4.95 0.97
C LEU A 60 3.47 -5.01 0.87
N ILE A 61 2.94 -5.85 -0.03
CA ILE A 61 1.51 -6.02 -0.23
C ILE A 61 1.14 -7.48 0.05
N LEU A 62 0.22 -7.68 1.00
CA LEU A 62 -0.44 -8.96 1.21
C LEU A 62 -1.78 -8.96 0.48
N ASP A 63 -1.84 -9.68 -0.63
CA ASP A 63 -2.96 -9.61 -1.58
C ASP A 63 -3.63 -10.99 -1.79
N PRO A 64 -4.52 -11.40 -0.87
CA PRO A 64 -5.24 -12.66 -1.02
C PRO A 64 -6.23 -12.65 -2.20
N GLU A 65 -6.67 -11.47 -2.65
CA GLU A 65 -7.64 -11.31 -3.75
C GLU A 65 -6.97 -11.17 -5.13
N SER A 66 -5.64 -11.12 -5.19
CA SER A 66 -4.86 -10.97 -6.42
C SER A 66 -5.23 -9.72 -7.24
N GLU A 67 -5.61 -8.62 -6.57
CA GLU A 67 -6.02 -7.37 -7.22
C GLU A 67 -4.86 -6.44 -7.58
N PHE A 68 -3.67 -6.62 -6.98
CA PHE A 68 -2.56 -5.69 -7.03
C PHE A 68 -1.41 -6.15 -7.94
N GLY A 69 -1.44 -7.38 -8.46
CA GLY A 69 -0.34 -7.94 -9.26
C GLY A 69 0.09 -7.05 -10.44
N PHE A 70 -0.86 -6.61 -11.28
CA PHE A 70 -0.55 -5.72 -12.41
C PHE A 70 0.10 -4.40 -11.97
N LEU A 71 -0.29 -3.86 -10.80
CA LEU A 71 0.33 -2.66 -10.26
C LEU A 71 1.77 -2.92 -9.84
N VAL A 72 2.02 -4.04 -9.16
CA VAL A 72 3.36 -4.45 -8.72
C VAL A 72 4.29 -4.61 -9.93
N GLU A 73 3.85 -5.32 -10.97
CA GLU A 73 4.61 -5.48 -12.22
C GLU A 73 4.89 -4.13 -12.89
N ALA A 74 3.88 -3.24 -12.96
CA ALA A 74 4.04 -1.92 -13.56
C ALA A 74 5.02 -1.01 -12.80
N LEU A 75 5.16 -1.20 -11.48
CA LEU A 75 6.13 -0.52 -10.64
C LEU A 75 7.51 -1.22 -10.61
N GLY A 76 7.69 -2.30 -11.37
CA GLY A 76 8.93 -3.07 -11.40
C GLY A 76 9.19 -3.92 -10.16
N GLY A 77 8.14 -4.18 -9.36
CA GLY A 77 8.21 -5.03 -8.17
C GLY A 77 8.11 -6.52 -8.49
N GLU A 78 8.31 -7.35 -7.46
CA GLU A 78 8.23 -8.80 -7.55
C GLU A 78 6.93 -9.32 -6.95
N ILE A 79 6.29 -10.28 -7.64
CA ILE A 79 5.12 -10.99 -7.13
C ILE A 79 5.55 -12.37 -6.62
N ILE A 80 5.50 -12.54 -5.30
CA ILE A 80 5.75 -13.82 -4.65
C ILE A 80 4.42 -14.56 -4.49
N ARG A 81 4.20 -15.60 -5.31
CA ARG A 81 2.97 -16.42 -5.25
C ARG A 81 3.11 -17.48 -4.16
N ILE A 82 2.26 -17.42 -3.14
CA ILE A 82 2.18 -18.41 -2.06
C ILE A 82 0.90 -19.23 -2.22
N SER A 83 1.06 -20.53 -2.48
CA SER A 83 -0.03 -21.50 -2.44
C SER A 83 0.50 -22.91 -2.22
N ALA A 84 -0.37 -23.84 -1.82
CA ALA A 84 0.01 -25.25 -1.66
C ALA A 84 0.49 -25.91 -2.96
N ALA A 85 0.16 -25.33 -4.13
CA ALA A 85 0.59 -25.81 -5.44
C ALA A 85 1.78 -25.00 -6.01
N SER A 86 2.24 -23.95 -5.32
CA SER A 86 3.36 -23.13 -5.77
C SER A 86 4.70 -23.77 -5.38
N ASN A 87 5.76 -23.46 -6.14
CA ASN A 87 7.13 -23.83 -5.76
C ASN A 87 7.70 -22.92 -4.66
N THR A 88 6.97 -21.89 -4.25
CA THR A 88 7.38 -20.94 -3.23
C THR A 88 7.02 -21.46 -1.84
N HIS A 89 7.97 -21.43 -0.93
CA HIS A 89 7.79 -21.90 0.44
C HIS A 89 8.26 -20.84 1.43
N LEU A 90 7.48 -20.60 2.48
CA LEU A 90 7.86 -19.75 3.60
C LEU A 90 8.30 -20.63 4.75
N ASN A 91 9.53 -20.45 5.24
CA ASN A 91 10.03 -21.19 6.39
C ASN A 91 9.70 -20.42 7.69
N ALA A 92 8.67 -20.85 8.41
CA ALA A 92 8.29 -20.22 9.68
C ALA A 92 9.33 -20.41 10.81
N LEU A 93 10.25 -21.37 10.66
CA LEU A 93 11.33 -21.62 11.62
C LEU A 93 12.60 -20.83 11.29
N ASP A 94 12.65 -20.13 10.16
CA ASP A 94 13.76 -19.26 9.78
C ASP A 94 13.63 -17.92 10.51
N MET A 95 13.90 -17.96 11.81
CA MET A 95 13.86 -16.81 12.70
C MET A 95 15.29 -16.43 13.10
N ASP A 96 15.63 -15.15 12.98
CA ASP A 96 16.88 -14.63 13.49
C ASP A 96 16.84 -14.59 15.03
N LYS A 97 17.95 -14.95 15.68
CA LYS A 97 18.12 -14.84 17.14
C LYS A 97 18.09 -13.40 17.64
N ALA A 98 18.23 -12.41 16.75
CA ALA A 98 18.20 -10.99 17.08
C ALA A 98 16.79 -10.37 17.21
N TYR A 99 15.73 -11.17 17.04
CA TYR A 99 14.34 -10.77 17.31
C TYR A 99 13.90 -11.09 18.74
#